data_AF-A0A5Q4FZZ4-F1
#
_entry.id   AF-A0A5Q4FZZ4-F1
#
_cell.length_a   1.000
_cell.length_b   1.000
_cell.length_c   1.000
_cell.angle_alpha   90.00
_cell.angle_beta   90.00
_cell.angle_gamma   90.00
#
_symmetry.space_group_name_H-M   'P 1'
#
loop_
_entity.id
_entity.type
_entity.pdbx_description
1 polymer ?
#
loop_
_entity_poly.entity_id
_entity_poly.type
_entity_poly.pdbx_seq_one_letter_code
_entity_poly.pdbx_strand_id
1 'polypeptide(L)'
;MTSRLITFLLAVALAVGVAHAQHAHDHEPAYTDATPPLLAGLGDHQMPITVSAEARPYFDQGLMFVYGFDHFEATRAFQEAIRLDPECAMCHWGLALALGPHINAPMTPEAVEPAYQAIKRALELADATTERELAYIEALATRYASDPSADRSALDQAYADAMRDLSVAYPDDDDAATLFAEALMNLMPWDYWASPGTPRSATVELLDVLEGVMERNPYHPGANHHYIHAVEASDRPERAEGAADRLVELDIQIGHMIHMPSHIYARIGRWHDATTANERAVEADRAHFAAVESEGLVPLLYHPHNLHFQAWTAGMEGRSDVALQAAVETAEAAFAELAHDVLLFNAFLTMPVQTMVRFEAWPEILAGGPRDGAHAFETAIWHYATGRALVEVGELEAARTEAQSLAAIVAAPDAADMEQPEGFFPGLTKLEIAQNVLDAHIARAEGDVDAALAALENAVASHDTLPYFEPPHWFVSPRIDLGWMFLEAGRASDAEAVFRDDLEVYAENGWALYGLAESLLAQGADAEAAEVQARFEEAWRHADVAAMPGGVEIGAARP
;
A
#
# COMPACT_ATOMS: atom_id res chain seq x y z
N MET A 1 15.14 19.13 -4.20
CA MET A 1 14.90 17.84 -3.53
C MET A 1 14.01 17.96 -2.29
N THR A 2 13.71 19.18 -1.80
CA THR A 2 12.63 19.50 -0.83
C THR A 2 11.21 19.48 -1.44
N SER A 3 11.06 19.01 -2.68
CA SER A 3 9.80 19.03 -3.45
C SER A 3 8.99 17.73 -3.27
N ARG A 4 9.67 16.59 -3.00
CA ARG A 4 9.09 15.23 -2.87
C ARG A 4 8.01 15.11 -1.81
N LEU A 5 8.21 15.84 -0.73
CA LEU A 5 7.36 15.85 0.45
C LEU A 5 6.13 16.75 0.27
N ILE A 6 6.25 17.82 -0.52
CA ILE A 6 5.20 18.82 -0.69
C ILE A 6 4.10 18.24 -1.60
N THR A 7 4.46 17.50 -2.65
CA THR A 7 3.50 16.94 -3.61
C THR A 7 2.68 15.77 -3.04
N PHE A 8 3.27 14.88 -2.22
CA PHE A 8 2.56 13.78 -1.55
C PHE A 8 1.50 14.30 -0.56
N LEU A 9 1.91 15.24 0.31
CA LEU A 9 1.01 15.86 1.27
C LEU A 9 -0.06 16.71 0.56
N LEU A 10 0.26 17.34 -0.58
CA LEU A 10 -0.73 18.04 -1.41
C LEU A 10 -1.67 17.07 -2.15
N ALA A 11 -1.23 15.90 -2.61
CA ALA A 11 -2.07 14.95 -3.32
C ALA A 11 -3.03 14.21 -2.37
N VAL A 12 -2.57 13.81 -1.18
CA VAL A 12 -3.43 13.27 -0.13
C VAL A 12 -4.31 14.37 0.47
N ALA A 13 -3.78 15.59 0.72
CA ALA A 13 -4.62 16.70 1.18
C ALA A 13 -5.59 17.23 0.10
N LEU A 14 -5.29 17.13 -1.20
CA LEU A 14 -6.26 17.41 -2.26
C LEU A 14 -7.27 16.27 -2.38
N ALA A 15 -6.86 15.00 -2.30
CA ALA A 15 -7.80 13.87 -2.35
C ALA A 15 -8.77 13.93 -1.17
N VAL A 16 -8.25 14.09 0.04
CA VAL A 16 -9.04 14.26 1.27
C VAL A 16 -9.81 15.57 1.25
N GLY A 17 -9.21 16.68 0.79
CA GLY A 17 -9.85 17.99 0.73
C GLY A 17 -10.94 18.13 -0.34
N VAL A 18 -10.82 17.45 -1.49
CA VAL A 18 -11.83 17.41 -2.56
C VAL A 18 -12.95 16.43 -2.21
N ALA A 19 -12.64 15.27 -1.62
CA ALA A 19 -13.65 14.36 -1.07
C ALA A 19 -14.46 15.04 0.06
N HIS A 20 -13.77 15.73 0.98
CA HIS A 20 -14.43 16.56 1.98
C HIS A 20 -15.20 17.72 1.34
N ALA A 21 -14.69 18.42 0.33
CA ALA A 21 -15.39 19.55 -0.29
C ALA A 21 -16.66 19.13 -1.06
N GLN A 22 -16.69 17.93 -1.65
CA GLN A 22 -17.89 17.39 -2.29
C GLN A 22 -18.95 16.92 -1.28
N HIS A 23 -18.54 16.49 -0.08
CA HIS A 23 -19.45 16.22 1.04
C HIS A 23 -19.76 17.44 1.92
N ALA A 24 -18.96 18.51 1.86
CA ALA A 24 -19.07 19.71 2.70
C ALA A 24 -20.12 20.71 2.23
N HIS A 25 -20.96 20.37 1.24
CA HIS A 25 -22.07 21.24 0.90
C HIS A 25 -23.21 21.24 1.92
N ASP A 26 -23.21 20.38 2.96
CA ASP A 26 -24.21 20.46 4.04
C ASP A 26 -23.78 19.93 5.43
N HIS A 27 -22.50 19.62 5.70
CA HIS A 27 -22.07 19.15 7.03
C HIS A 27 -20.85 19.94 7.56
N GLU A 28 -21.06 20.73 8.62
CA GLU A 28 -20.01 20.94 9.65
C GLU A 28 -19.45 19.57 10.05
N PRO A 29 -18.18 19.42 10.48
CA PRO A 29 -17.66 18.13 10.93
C PRO A 29 -18.62 17.60 12.00
N ALA A 30 -19.43 16.61 11.61
CA ALA A 30 -20.53 16.15 12.43
C ALA A 30 -19.92 15.19 13.44
N TYR A 31 -19.31 15.75 14.48
CA TYR A 31 -19.07 15.05 15.73
C TYR A 31 -20.37 14.33 16.10
N THR A 32 -20.41 13.01 15.95
CA THR A 32 -21.60 12.26 16.31
C THR A 32 -21.74 12.33 17.83
N ASP A 33 -22.88 12.83 18.33
CA ASP A 33 -23.23 12.87 19.76
C ASP A 33 -23.35 11.44 20.39
N ALA A 34 -22.97 10.40 19.66
CA ALA A 34 -23.06 9.00 20.08
C ALA A 34 -21.74 8.54 20.68
N THR A 35 -21.80 8.06 21.92
CA THR A 35 -20.69 7.37 22.60
C THR A 35 -20.10 6.28 21.69
N PRO A 36 -18.79 6.34 21.35
CA PRO A 36 -18.17 5.28 20.54
C PRO A 36 -18.29 3.94 21.28
N PRO A 37 -18.57 2.83 20.59
CA PRO A 37 -18.56 1.52 21.24
C PRO A 37 -17.13 1.13 21.63
N LEU A 38 -17.02 0.33 22.69
CA LEU A 38 -15.79 -0.40 22.96
C LEU A 38 -15.73 -1.61 22.04
N LEU A 39 -14.74 -1.62 21.15
CA LEU A 39 -14.54 -2.71 20.21
C LEU A 39 -13.76 -3.86 20.87
N ALA A 40 -14.13 -5.09 20.51
CA ALA A 40 -13.36 -6.27 20.89
C ALA A 40 -12.18 -6.47 19.93
N GLY A 41 -11.16 -7.19 20.39
CA GLY A 41 -10.06 -7.62 19.52
C GLY A 41 -8.99 -6.58 19.26
N LEU A 42 -8.89 -5.50 20.03
CA LEU A 42 -7.83 -4.49 19.88
C LEU A 42 -6.50 -4.86 20.57
N GLY A 43 -6.31 -6.13 20.94
CA GLY A 43 -5.17 -6.57 21.76
C GLY A 43 -5.30 -6.22 23.25
N ASP A 44 -4.25 -6.51 24.02
CA ASP A 44 -4.16 -6.29 25.47
C ASP A 44 -3.04 -5.29 25.88
N HIS A 45 -2.46 -4.60 24.90
CA HIS A 45 -1.43 -3.60 25.14
C HIS A 45 -1.98 -2.43 25.95
N GLN A 46 -1.18 -1.97 26.92
CA GLN A 46 -1.62 -0.99 27.91
C GLN A 46 -0.47 -0.06 28.31
N MET A 47 -0.63 1.23 27.99
CA MET A 47 0.29 2.26 28.48
C MET A 47 -0.07 2.65 29.93
N PRO A 48 0.89 2.64 30.88
CA PRO A 48 0.60 2.98 32.27
C PRO A 48 0.33 4.48 32.44
N ILE A 49 -0.92 4.85 32.69
CA ILE A 49 -1.35 6.23 32.94
C ILE A 49 -2.26 6.37 34.16
N THR A 50 -2.34 7.59 34.68
CA THR A 50 -3.25 8.08 35.71
C THR A 50 -4.59 8.41 35.05
N VAL A 51 -5.57 7.54 35.24
CA VAL A 51 -6.90 7.64 34.64
C VAL A 51 -7.93 6.90 35.50
N SER A 52 -9.18 7.35 35.49
CA SER A 52 -10.29 6.64 36.13
C SER A 52 -10.51 5.24 35.52
N ALA A 53 -11.13 4.35 36.28
CA ALA A 53 -11.44 3.00 35.82
C ALA A 53 -12.45 3.02 34.66
N GLU A 54 -13.34 4.01 34.64
CA GLU A 54 -14.35 4.20 33.61
C GLU A 54 -13.76 4.72 32.29
N ALA A 55 -12.77 5.62 32.34
CA ALA A 55 -12.14 6.18 31.14
C ALA A 55 -11.03 5.30 30.56
N ARG A 56 -10.42 4.41 31.37
CA ARG A 56 -9.30 3.55 30.96
C ARG A 56 -9.54 2.77 29.65
N PRO A 57 -10.68 2.08 29.44
CA PRO A 57 -10.88 1.29 28.22
C PRO A 57 -10.88 2.14 26.95
N TYR A 58 -11.38 3.38 27.03
CA TYR A 58 -11.39 4.31 25.89
C TYR A 58 -10.02 4.90 25.60
N PHE A 59 -9.21 5.13 26.63
CA PHE A 59 -7.81 5.52 26.42
C PHE A 59 -7.01 4.39 25.76
N ASP A 60 -7.13 3.15 26.26
CA ASP A 60 -6.46 1.99 25.69
C ASP A 60 -6.89 1.77 24.22
N GLN A 61 -8.19 1.85 23.93
CA GLN A 61 -8.74 1.78 22.57
C GLN A 61 -8.19 2.91 21.68
N GLY A 62 -8.17 4.15 22.17
CA GLY A 62 -7.64 5.29 21.43
C GLY A 62 -6.16 5.11 21.06
N LEU A 63 -5.35 4.61 21.99
CA LEU A 63 -3.94 4.32 21.74
C LEU A 63 -3.75 3.22 20.70
N MET A 64 -4.55 2.16 20.76
CA MET A 64 -4.51 1.09 19.75
C MET A 64 -4.90 1.59 18.37
N PHE A 65 -5.86 2.50 18.26
CA PHE A 65 -6.19 3.15 16.99
C PHE A 65 -5.11 4.11 16.50
N VAL A 66 -4.38 4.81 17.38
CA VAL A 66 -3.18 5.57 16.99
C VAL A 66 -2.12 4.64 16.42
N TYR A 67 -1.79 3.53 17.09
CA TYR A 67 -0.90 2.53 16.49
C TYR A 67 -1.49 1.91 15.23
N GLY A 68 -2.82 1.85 15.13
CA GLY A 68 -3.60 1.41 13.98
C GLY A 68 -3.62 2.36 12.79
N PHE A 69 -3.16 3.61 12.96
CA PHE A 69 -3.40 4.75 12.07
C PHE A 69 -4.87 5.07 11.76
N ASP A 70 -5.81 4.61 12.60
CA ASP A 70 -7.21 5.04 12.56
C ASP A 70 -7.40 6.25 13.48
N HIS A 71 -6.88 7.39 13.05
CA HIS A 71 -6.89 8.62 13.87
C HIS A 71 -8.31 9.18 14.10
N PHE A 72 -9.28 8.82 13.25
CA PHE A 72 -10.67 9.21 13.41
C PHE A 72 -11.29 8.49 14.62
N GLU A 73 -11.21 7.16 14.66
CA GLU A 73 -11.72 6.40 15.82
C GLU A 73 -10.88 6.63 17.08
N ALA A 74 -9.57 6.87 16.95
CA ALA A 74 -8.74 7.31 18.07
C ALA A 74 -9.27 8.61 18.69
N THR A 75 -9.59 9.61 17.87
CA THR A 75 -10.13 10.90 18.31
C THR A 75 -11.44 10.71 19.07
N ARG A 76 -12.37 9.91 18.54
CA ARG A 76 -13.65 9.60 19.21
C ARG A 76 -13.43 8.92 20.56
N ALA A 77 -12.53 7.93 20.62
CA ALA A 77 -12.21 7.21 21.84
C ALA A 77 -11.61 8.13 22.91
N PHE A 78 -10.65 8.99 22.56
CA PHE A 78 -10.07 9.94 23.52
C PHE A 78 -11.07 10.99 24.00
N GLN A 79 -11.97 11.46 23.13
CA GLN A 79 -13.05 12.38 23.53
C GLN A 79 -13.98 11.73 24.57
N GLU A 80 -14.33 10.45 24.40
CA GLU A 80 -15.14 9.72 25.37
C GLU A 80 -14.39 9.47 26.68
N ALA A 81 -13.08 9.17 26.62
CA ALA A 81 -12.23 9.07 27.80
C ALA A 81 -12.21 10.39 28.59
N ILE A 82 -12.07 11.53 27.91
CA ILE A 82 -12.13 12.88 28.50
C ILE A 82 -13.53 13.17 29.08
N ARG A 83 -14.61 12.74 28.43
CA ARG A 83 -15.97 12.93 28.94
C ARG A 83 -16.18 12.19 30.27
N LEU A 84 -15.59 11.01 30.41
CA LEU A 84 -15.66 10.17 31.61
C LEU A 84 -14.69 10.63 32.71
N ASP A 85 -13.52 11.14 32.33
CA ASP A 85 -12.51 11.69 33.25
C ASP A 85 -11.93 13.02 32.73
N PRO A 86 -12.61 14.15 32.99
CA PRO A 86 -12.19 15.46 32.47
C PRO A 86 -10.83 15.96 32.95
N GLU A 87 -10.33 15.39 34.06
CA GLU A 87 -9.06 15.74 34.69
C GLU A 87 -7.92 14.78 34.27
N CYS A 88 -8.20 13.79 33.42
CA CYS A 88 -7.20 12.89 32.84
C CYS A 88 -6.31 13.64 31.83
N ALA A 89 -5.16 14.16 32.28
CA ALA A 89 -4.22 14.88 31.42
C ALA A 89 -3.74 14.04 30.22
N MET A 90 -3.50 12.74 30.42
CA MET A 90 -3.08 11.85 29.33
C MET A 90 -4.18 11.58 28.30
N CYS A 91 -5.45 11.68 28.67
CA CYS A 91 -6.57 11.57 27.73
C CYS A 91 -6.61 12.79 26.79
N HIS A 92 -6.32 13.99 27.31
CA HIS A 92 -6.15 15.20 26.49
C HIS A 92 -4.87 15.14 25.63
N TRP A 93 -3.78 14.57 26.14
CA TRP A 93 -2.58 14.26 25.35
C TRP A 93 -2.89 13.30 24.19
N GLY A 94 -3.65 12.23 24.45
CA GLY A 94 -4.03 11.25 23.43
C GLY A 94 -4.87 11.87 22.32
N LEU A 95 -5.83 12.74 22.68
CA LEU A 95 -6.60 13.52 21.70
C LEU A 95 -5.69 14.41 20.85
N ALA A 96 -4.73 15.12 21.48
CA ALA A 96 -3.77 15.94 20.74
C ALA A 96 -2.86 15.10 19.83
N LEU A 97 -2.51 13.88 20.24
CA LEU A 97 -1.71 12.95 19.43
C LEU A 97 -2.47 12.49 18.19
N ALA A 98 -3.72 12.04 18.37
CA ALA A 98 -4.59 11.56 17.29
C ALA A 98 -4.93 12.66 16.27
N LEU A 99 -5.02 13.92 16.69
CA LEU A 99 -5.25 15.06 15.79
C LEU A 99 -3.98 15.50 15.02
N GLY A 100 -2.83 14.91 15.35
CA GLY A 100 -1.55 15.18 14.68
C GLY A 100 -1.36 14.40 13.38
N PRO A 101 -0.29 14.70 12.63
CA PRO A 101 0.09 13.89 11.47
C PRO A 101 0.60 12.51 11.86
N HIS A 102 0.47 11.57 10.93
CA HIS A 102 1.18 10.30 10.90
C HIS A 102 1.72 10.06 9.48
N ILE A 103 2.44 8.96 9.26
CA ILE A 103 3.18 8.74 8.01
C ILE A 103 2.30 8.70 6.75
N ASN A 104 1.01 8.37 6.88
CA ASN A 104 0.08 8.25 5.75
C ASN A 104 -0.76 9.51 5.55
N ALA A 105 -0.75 10.47 6.49
CA ALA A 105 -1.53 11.68 6.36
C ALA A 105 -0.92 12.92 7.02
N PRO A 106 -0.86 14.06 6.28
CA PRO A 106 -0.53 15.33 6.87
C PRO A 106 -1.56 15.75 7.91
N MET A 107 -1.16 16.65 8.79
CA MET A 107 -2.10 17.39 9.62
C MET A 107 -2.94 18.32 8.73
N THR A 108 -4.26 18.25 8.86
CA THR A 108 -5.15 19.19 8.17
C THR A 108 -5.18 20.54 8.89
N PRO A 109 -5.37 21.67 8.17
CA PRO A 109 -5.49 22.99 8.81
C PRO A 109 -6.58 23.06 9.90
N GLU A 110 -7.67 22.33 9.71
CA GLU A 110 -8.82 22.26 10.62
C GLU A 110 -8.48 21.57 11.94
N ALA A 111 -7.50 20.65 11.95
CA ALA A 111 -7.05 19.94 13.14
C ALA A 111 -6.08 20.75 14.02
N VAL A 112 -5.46 21.82 13.49
CA VAL A 112 -4.41 22.57 14.18
C VAL A 112 -4.88 23.19 15.49
N GLU A 113 -5.99 23.92 15.46
CA GLU A 113 -6.53 24.58 16.65
C GLU A 113 -7.04 23.57 17.70
N PRO A 114 -7.86 22.55 17.33
CA PRO A 114 -8.25 21.48 18.25
C PRO A 114 -7.07 20.76 18.93
N ALA A 115 -6.04 20.39 18.17
CA ALA A 115 -4.86 19.71 18.72
C ALA A 115 -4.11 20.60 19.72
N TYR A 116 -3.94 21.88 19.38
CA TYR A 116 -3.31 22.86 20.27
C TYR A 116 -4.11 23.06 21.58
N GLN A 117 -5.43 23.15 21.50
CA GLN A 117 -6.27 23.27 22.70
C GLN A 117 -6.23 22.01 23.58
N ALA A 118 -6.23 20.82 22.96
CA ALA A 118 -6.12 19.56 23.69
C ALA A 118 -4.79 19.47 24.45
N ILE A 119 -3.65 19.73 23.80
CA ILE A 119 -2.35 19.66 24.49
C ILE A 119 -2.18 20.75 25.55
N LYS A 120 -2.73 21.95 25.31
CA LYS A 120 -2.76 23.01 26.32
C LYS A 120 -3.56 22.58 27.55
N ARG A 121 -4.70 21.91 27.36
CA ARG A 121 -5.48 21.39 28.47
C ARG A 121 -4.73 20.30 29.24
N ALA A 122 -3.99 19.43 28.55
CA ALA A 122 -3.12 18.45 29.20
C ALA A 122 -2.05 19.12 30.08
N LEU A 123 -1.41 20.19 29.60
CA LEU A 123 -0.45 20.99 30.38
C LEU A 123 -1.08 21.63 31.63
N GLU A 124 -2.31 22.16 31.53
CA GLU A 124 -3.03 22.74 32.67
C GLU A 124 -3.37 21.71 33.76
N LEU A 125 -3.44 20.42 33.40
CA LEU A 125 -3.75 19.30 34.29
C LEU A 125 -2.49 18.55 34.78
N ALA A 126 -1.31 18.92 34.29
CA ALA A 126 -0.10 18.13 34.48
C ALA A 126 0.41 18.08 35.93
N ASP A 127 -0.04 18.98 36.81
CA ASP A 127 0.29 18.93 38.25
C ASP A 127 -0.23 17.66 38.95
N ALA A 128 -1.22 16.98 38.36
CA ALA A 128 -1.82 15.75 38.89
C ALA A 128 -1.22 14.46 38.29
N THR A 129 -0.22 14.56 37.40
CA THR A 129 0.37 13.41 36.70
C THR A 129 1.67 12.94 37.36
N THR A 130 2.15 11.78 36.93
CA THR A 130 3.50 11.30 37.26
C THR A 130 4.57 12.06 36.46
N GLU A 131 5.83 12.03 36.91
CA GLU A 131 6.95 12.64 36.16
C GLU A 131 7.09 12.07 34.72
N ARG A 132 6.76 10.79 34.54
CA ARG A 132 6.73 10.12 33.22
C ARG A 132 5.68 10.74 32.32
N GLU A 133 4.44 10.85 32.80
CA GLU A 133 3.32 11.42 32.04
C GLU A 133 3.54 12.91 31.73
N LEU A 134 4.08 13.68 32.69
CA LEU A 134 4.47 15.07 32.44
C LEU A 134 5.47 15.16 31.28
N ALA A 135 6.46 14.26 31.20
CA ALA A 135 7.41 14.24 30.11
C ALA A 135 6.72 14.01 28.74
N TYR A 136 5.74 13.11 28.64
CA TYR A 136 4.96 12.90 27.41
C TYR A 136 4.19 14.14 27.00
N ILE A 137 3.55 14.80 27.97
CA ILE A 137 2.78 16.02 27.74
C ILE A 137 3.70 17.15 27.26
N GLU A 138 4.83 17.36 27.92
CA GLU A 138 5.81 18.38 27.55
C GLU A 138 6.42 18.10 26.18
N ALA A 139 6.73 16.83 25.85
CA ALA A 139 7.23 16.45 24.55
C ALA A 139 6.22 16.76 23.43
N LEU A 140 4.98 16.29 23.56
CA LEU A 140 3.94 16.54 22.55
C LEU A 140 3.56 18.03 22.44
N ALA A 141 3.65 18.80 23.51
CA ALA A 141 3.41 20.24 23.48
C ALA A 141 4.33 20.99 22.50
N THR A 142 5.55 20.49 22.25
CA THR A 142 6.46 21.09 21.26
C THR A 142 5.98 20.92 19.82
N ARG A 143 5.08 19.96 19.55
CA ARG A 143 4.50 19.70 18.24
C ARG A 143 3.44 20.75 17.84
N TYR A 144 2.96 21.57 18.77
CA TYR A 144 1.85 22.47 18.51
C TYR A 144 2.14 23.91 18.94
N ALA A 145 1.61 24.84 18.16
CA ALA A 145 1.71 26.27 18.44
C ALA A 145 0.32 26.91 18.31
N SER A 146 0.09 28.01 19.04
CA SER A 146 -1.14 28.78 18.92
C SER A 146 -1.28 29.53 17.60
N ASP A 147 -0.21 29.62 16.81
CA ASP A 147 -0.19 30.25 15.50
C ASP A 147 -0.38 29.18 14.43
N PRO A 148 -1.53 29.14 13.73
CA PRO A 148 -1.78 28.18 12.67
C PRO A 148 -0.83 28.32 11.47
N SER A 149 -0.10 29.43 11.36
CA SER A 149 0.90 29.67 10.31
C SER A 149 2.32 29.23 10.70
N ALA A 150 2.50 28.67 11.90
CA ALA A 150 3.78 28.16 12.35
C ALA A 150 4.33 27.08 11.39
N ASP A 151 5.65 27.04 11.27
CA ASP A 151 6.32 26.08 10.38
C ASP A 151 6.13 24.65 10.90
N ARG A 152 5.27 23.89 10.22
CA ARG A 152 4.93 22.50 10.55
C ARG A 152 6.18 21.60 10.63
N SER A 153 7.12 21.77 9.70
CA SER A 153 8.35 20.97 9.68
C SER A 153 9.23 21.25 10.89
N ALA A 154 9.35 22.53 11.29
CA ALA A 154 10.10 22.89 12.49
C ALA A 154 9.45 22.36 13.78
N LEU A 155 8.12 22.35 13.85
CA LEU A 155 7.37 21.81 15.00
C LEU A 155 7.45 20.27 15.07
N ASP A 156 7.40 19.57 13.94
CA ASP A 156 7.57 18.11 13.91
C ASP A 156 9.01 17.72 14.29
N GLN A 157 10.00 18.49 13.86
CA GLN A 157 11.39 18.31 14.31
C GLN A 157 11.53 18.51 15.83
N ALA A 158 10.90 19.55 16.38
CA ALA A 158 10.92 19.80 17.82
C ALA A 158 10.30 18.65 18.62
N TYR A 159 9.20 18.08 18.12
CA TYR A 159 8.57 16.90 18.71
C TYR A 159 9.46 15.67 18.66
N ALA A 160 10.09 15.39 17.51
CA ALA A 160 11.02 14.27 17.38
C ALA A 160 12.22 14.40 18.33
N ASP A 161 12.77 15.61 18.49
CA ASP A 161 13.86 15.87 19.43
C ASP A 161 13.42 15.71 20.89
N ALA A 162 12.22 16.18 21.26
CA ALA A 162 11.69 16.01 22.61
C ALA A 162 11.34 14.54 22.92
N MET A 163 10.84 13.78 21.94
CA MET A 163 10.61 12.34 22.09
C MET A 163 11.91 11.55 22.20
N ARG A 164 12.99 11.99 21.52
CA ARG A 164 14.33 11.43 21.71
C ARG A 164 14.77 11.59 23.17
N ASP A 165 14.66 12.79 23.71
CA ASP A 165 15.04 13.08 25.10
C ASP A 165 14.21 12.26 26.09
N LEU A 166 12.91 12.10 25.84
CA LEU A 166 12.01 11.26 26.64
C LEU A 166 12.43 9.79 26.60
N SER A 167 12.65 9.23 25.41
CA SER A 167 13.11 7.84 25.24
C SER A 167 14.45 7.57 25.94
N VAL A 168 15.38 8.53 25.90
CA VAL A 168 16.65 8.45 26.63
C VAL A 168 16.46 8.52 28.16
N ALA A 169 15.54 9.36 28.64
CA ALA A 169 15.26 9.51 30.07
C ALA A 169 14.55 8.27 30.66
N TYR A 170 13.76 7.58 29.85
CA TYR A 170 12.98 6.39 30.23
C TYR A 170 13.32 5.19 29.32
N PRO A 171 14.53 4.59 29.43
CA PRO A 171 15.01 3.57 28.49
C PRO A 171 14.25 2.23 28.54
N ASP A 172 13.49 1.98 29.60
CA ASP A 172 12.64 0.79 29.77
C ASP A 172 11.18 1.04 29.31
N ASP A 173 10.90 2.22 28.76
CA ASP A 173 9.57 2.62 28.29
C ASP A 173 9.42 2.36 26.79
N ASP A 174 8.85 1.21 26.46
CA ASP A 174 8.71 0.78 25.07
C ASP A 174 7.72 1.65 24.26
N ASP A 175 6.71 2.24 24.92
CA ASP A 175 5.79 3.19 24.27
C ASP A 175 6.54 4.48 23.89
N ALA A 176 7.42 4.97 24.76
CA ALA A 176 8.25 6.17 24.52
C ALA A 176 9.18 5.97 23.33
N ALA A 177 9.89 4.85 23.31
CA ALA A 177 10.78 4.47 22.24
C ALA A 177 10.03 4.30 20.91
N THR A 178 8.86 3.65 20.94
CA THR A 178 8.02 3.45 19.75
C THR A 178 7.46 4.76 19.19
N LEU A 179 6.98 5.67 20.05
CA LEU A 179 6.49 6.98 19.62
C LEU A 179 7.63 7.91 19.17
N PHE A 180 8.85 7.74 19.70
CA PHE A 180 10.03 8.41 19.17
C PHE A 180 10.36 7.94 17.75
N ALA A 181 10.33 6.62 17.52
CA ALA A 181 10.46 6.05 16.19
C ALA A 181 9.40 6.61 15.21
N GLU A 182 8.13 6.66 15.60
CA GLU A 182 7.05 7.26 14.81
C GLU A 182 7.30 8.75 14.51
N ALA A 183 7.80 9.51 15.49
CA ALA A 183 8.16 10.91 15.29
C ALA A 183 9.30 11.07 14.27
N LEU A 184 10.32 10.20 14.28
CA LEU A 184 11.36 10.18 13.24
C LEU A 184 10.79 9.83 11.87
N MET A 185 9.87 8.87 11.79
CA MET A 185 9.21 8.50 10.55
C MET A 185 8.43 9.68 9.96
N ASN A 186 7.73 10.46 10.79
CA ASN A 186 7.00 11.65 10.38
C ASN A 186 7.89 12.79 9.83
N LEU A 187 9.21 12.77 10.08
CA LEU A 187 10.15 13.71 9.44
C LEU A 187 10.50 13.32 8.00
N MET A 188 10.27 12.07 7.63
CA MET A 188 10.66 11.48 6.35
C MET A 188 9.59 10.48 5.86
N PRO A 189 8.29 10.87 5.80
CA PRO A 189 7.22 9.95 5.47
C PRO A 189 7.49 9.29 4.12
N TRP A 190 7.52 7.96 4.12
CA TRP A 190 7.82 7.10 2.96
C TRP A 190 9.22 7.27 2.34
N ASP A 191 10.10 8.09 2.94
CA ASP A 191 11.42 8.42 2.40
C ASP A 191 12.54 7.84 3.27
N TYR A 192 12.38 6.61 3.78
CA TYR A 192 13.33 5.99 4.71
C TYR A 192 14.63 5.52 4.03
N TRP A 193 14.61 5.28 2.73
CA TRP A 193 15.73 4.70 1.96
C TRP A 193 16.07 5.62 0.79
N ALA A 194 17.33 6.04 0.67
CA ALA A 194 17.80 6.85 -0.46
C ALA A 194 17.89 6.03 -1.76
N SER A 195 18.17 4.74 -1.61
CA SER A 195 18.07 3.67 -2.60
C SER A 195 17.83 2.36 -1.84
N PRO A 196 17.42 1.27 -2.51
CA PRO A 196 17.51 -0.06 -1.90
C PRO A 196 18.93 -0.25 -1.31
N GLY A 197 19.00 -0.65 -0.04
CA GLY A 197 20.25 -0.86 0.70
C GLY A 197 20.91 0.36 1.31
N THR A 198 20.44 1.58 1.02
CA THR A 198 21.02 2.81 1.58
C THR A 198 20.00 3.53 2.47
N PRO A 199 19.96 3.23 3.79
CA PRO A 199 19.05 3.90 4.70
C PRO A 199 19.46 5.37 4.88
N ARG A 200 18.49 6.25 5.12
CA ARG A 200 18.79 7.61 5.58
C ARG A 200 19.34 7.59 7.01
N SER A 201 19.98 8.68 7.43
CA SER A 201 20.59 8.75 8.76
C SER A 201 19.56 8.55 9.89
N ALA A 202 18.39 9.18 9.77
CA ALA A 202 17.31 9.00 10.74
C ALA A 202 16.72 7.58 10.70
N THR A 203 16.77 6.90 9.55
CA THR A 203 16.33 5.50 9.41
C THR A 203 17.22 4.54 10.18
N VAL A 204 18.53 4.79 10.25
CA VAL A 204 19.42 3.94 11.07
C VAL A 204 19.03 4.03 12.56
N GLU A 205 18.82 5.25 13.07
CA GLU A 205 18.38 5.47 14.46
C GLU A 205 17.00 4.85 14.71
N LEU A 206 16.05 5.06 13.79
CA LEU A 206 14.70 4.49 13.81
C LEU A 206 14.73 2.96 13.95
N LEU A 207 15.51 2.28 13.10
CA LEU A 207 15.59 0.81 13.10
C LEU A 207 16.20 0.29 14.39
N ASP A 208 17.28 0.90 14.88
CA ASP A 208 17.94 0.52 16.14
C ASP A 208 16.99 0.66 17.33
N VAL A 209 16.17 1.72 17.36
CA VAL A 209 15.16 1.95 18.41
C VAL A 209 14.07 0.88 18.38
N LEU A 210 13.47 0.63 17.22
CA LEU A 210 12.38 -0.34 17.07
C LEU A 210 12.84 -1.78 17.36
N GLU A 211 14.04 -2.15 16.92
CA GLU A 211 14.64 -3.45 17.22
C GLU A 211 14.90 -3.62 18.70
N GLY A 212 15.44 -2.59 19.36
CA GLY A 212 15.63 -2.60 20.81
C GLY A 212 14.32 -2.78 21.58
N VAL A 213 13.22 -2.18 21.12
CA VAL A 213 11.88 -2.42 21.68
C VAL A 213 11.47 -3.87 21.48
N MET A 214 11.53 -4.40 20.26
CA MET A 214 11.12 -5.78 19.96
C MET A 214 12.01 -6.84 20.64
N GLU A 215 13.25 -6.53 21.01
CA GLU A 215 14.08 -7.40 21.84
C GLU A 215 13.56 -7.52 23.28
N ARG A 216 13.02 -6.44 23.85
CA ARG A 216 12.50 -6.40 25.23
C ARG A 216 11.02 -6.82 25.31
N ASN A 217 10.24 -6.33 24.37
CA ASN A 217 8.82 -6.57 24.22
C ASN A 217 8.50 -6.97 22.76
N PRO A 218 8.69 -8.27 22.42
CA PRO A 218 8.50 -8.76 21.06
C PRO A 218 7.09 -8.52 20.49
N TYR A 219 6.10 -8.34 21.35
CA TYR A 219 4.69 -8.21 20.97
C TYR A 219 4.16 -6.78 21.13
N HIS A 220 5.05 -5.77 21.22
CA HIS A 220 4.61 -4.38 21.21
C HIS A 220 3.95 -4.05 19.85
N PRO A 221 2.66 -3.63 19.83
CA PRO A 221 1.90 -3.50 18.58
C PRO A 221 2.48 -2.41 17.66
N GLY A 222 2.70 -1.21 18.22
CA GLY A 222 3.28 -0.09 17.46
C GLY A 222 4.68 -0.40 16.92
N ALA A 223 5.55 -1.07 17.69
CA ALA A 223 6.91 -1.37 17.26
C ALA A 223 6.95 -2.34 16.07
N ASN A 224 6.18 -3.43 16.12
CA ASN A 224 6.12 -4.38 15.00
C ASN A 224 5.50 -3.71 13.75
N HIS A 225 4.44 -2.92 13.92
CA HIS A 225 3.83 -2.17 12.81
C HIS A 225 4.79 -1.17 12.17
N HIS A 226 5.39 -0.28 12.96
CA HIS A 226 6.28 0.76 12.45
C HIS A 226 7.55 0.17 11.83
N TYR A 227 8.01 -0.97 12.33
CA TYR A 227 9.16 -1.67 11.77
C TYR A 227 8.90 -2.21 10.36
N ILE A 228 7.69 -2.73 10.09
CA ILE A 228 7.30 -3.15 8.75
C ILE A 228 7.41 -1.96 7.77
N HIS A 229 6.77 -0.83 8.08
CA HIS A 229 6.86 0.40 7.27
C HIS A 229 8.31 0.86 7.05
N ALA A 230 9.14 0.80 8.09
CA ALA A 230 10.52 1.23 8.02
C ALA A 230 11.39 0.33 7.12
N VAL A 231 11.02 -0.94 6.97
CA VAL A 231 11.84 -1.98 6.32
C VAL A 231 11.32 -2.38 4.93
N GLU A 232 10.02 -2.25 4.66
CA GLU A 232 9.40 -2.78 3.43
C GLU A 232 10.18 -2.36 2.18
N ALA A 233 10.45 -1.07 1.97
CA ALA A 233 11.14 -0.53 0.80
C ALA A 233 12.67 -0.82 0.74
N SER A 234 13.22 -1.58 1.69
CA SER A 234 14.65 -1.90 1.75
C SER A 234 15.06 -2.98 0.74
N ASP A 235 16.37 -3.24 0.64
CA ASP A 235 16.92 -4.38 -0.10
C ASP A 235 16.95 -5.69 0.72
N ARG A 236 16.51 -5.63 1.99
CA ARG A 236 16.47 -6.76 2.93
C ARG A 236 15.13 -6.80 3.69
N PRO A 237 14.00 -6.90 2.97
CA PRO A 237 12.66 -6.91 3.58
C PRO A 237 12.47 -8.09 4.55
N GLU A 238 13.19 -9.19 4.37
CA GLU A 238 13.15 -10.38 5.24
C GLU A 238 13.52 -10.08 6.70
N ARG A 239 14.22 -8.97 6.95
CA ARG A 239 14.52 -8.52 8.32
C ARG A 239 13.27 -8.27 9.15
N ALA A 240 12.15 -7.90 8.52
CA ALA A 240 10.87 -7.65 9.17
C ALA A 240 9.90 -8.84 9.16
N GLU A 241 10.29 -10.01 8.63
CA GLU A 241 9.43 -11.20 8.60
C GLU A 241 8.92 -11.58 9.99
N GLY A 242 9.81 -11.61 10.98
CA GLY A 242 9.42 -11.92 12.36
C GLY A 242 8.49 -10.88 12.99
N ALA A 243 8.51 -9.62 12.53
CA ALA A 243 7.56 -8.60 12.99
C ALA A 243 6.20 -8.77 12.31
N ALA A 244 6.19 -9.10 11.02
CA ALA A 244 4.98 -9.43 10.27
C ALA A 244 4.25 -10.65 10.87
N ASP A 245 4.96 -11.73 11.17
CA ASP A 245 4.38 -12.93 11.81
C ASP A 245 3.80 -12.59 13.19
N ARG A 246 4.47 -11.76 13.99
CA ARG A 246 3.95 -11.36 15.32
C ARG A 246 2.72 -10.48 15.25
N LEU A 247 2.59 -9.60 14.25
CA LEU A 247 1.33 -8.85 14.05
C LEU A 247 0.17 -9.79 13.70
N VAL A 248 0.42 -10.83 12.89
CA VAL A 248 -0.57 -11.87 12.61
C VAL A 248 -0.99 -12.59 13.90
N GLU A 249 -0.04 -12.91 14.78
CA GLU A 249 -0.31 -13.54 16.08
C GLU A 249 -1.05 -12.63 17.08
N LEU A 250 -0.76 -11.32 17.05
CA LEU A 250 -1.43 -10.32 17.89
C LEU A 250 -2.92 -10.18 17.55
N ASP A 251 -3.30 -10.44 16.30
CA ASP A 251 -4.70 -10.47 15.83
C ASP A 251 -5.51 -9.21 16.20
N ILE A 252 -4.86 -8.04 16.11
CA ILE A 252 -5.47 -6.74 16.38
C ILE A 252 -6.48 -6.43 15.28
N GLN A 253 -7.77 -6.39 15.61
CA GLN A 253 -8.91 -6.22 14.71
C GLN A 253 -9.06 -4.79 14.17
N ILE A 254 -7.98 -4.24 13.64
CA ILE A 254 -7.92 -3.00 12.87
C ILE A 254 -7.41 -3.40 11.48
N GLY A 255 -8.19 -3.14 10.43
CA GLY A 255 -7.89 -3.65 9.08
C GLY A 255 -6.48 -3.32 8.62
N HIS A 256 -6.03 -2.08 8.81
CA HIS A 256 -4.64 -1.67 8.51
C HIS A 256 -3.61 -2.55 9.23
N MET A 257 -3.82 -2.87 10.50
CA MET A 257 -2.89 -3.68 11.30
C MET A 257 -2.80 -5.14 10.84
N ILE A 258 -3.93 -5.69 10.39
CA ILE A 258 -4.01 -7.02 9.80
C ILE A 258 -3.38 -7.05 8.41
N HIS A 259 -3.53 -5.96 7.65
CA HIS A 259 -2.98 -5.78 6.30
C HIS A 259 -1.46 -5.70 6.29
N MET A 260 -0.86 -4.96 7.23
CA MET A 260 0.57 -4.62 7.19
C MET A 260 1.55 -5.78 6.97
N PRO A 261 1.39 -6.97 7.57
CA PRO A 261 2.21 -8.15 7.27
C PRO A 261 2.35 -8.45 5.76
N SER A 262 1.31 -8.16 4.97
CA SER A 262 1.29 -8.42 3.53
C SER A 262 2.37 -7.67 2.75
N HIS A 263 2.81 -6.49 3.20
CA HIS A 263 3.92 -5.74 2.60
C HIS A 263 5.23 -6.55 2.66
N ILE A 264 5.55 -7.16 3.81
CA ILE A 264 6.75 -8.00 3.91
C ILE A 264 6.57 -9.30 3.16
N TYR A 265 5.43 -9.96 3.34
CA TYR A 265 5.16 -11.26 2.70
C TYR A 265 5.25 -11.19 1.17
N ALA A 266 4.69 -10.15 0.55
CA ALA A 266 4.79 -9.94 -0.90
C ALA A 266 6.25 -9.76 -1.34
N ARG A 267 7.05 -9.00 -0.58
CA ARG A 267 8.46 -8.74 -0.90
C ARG A 267 9.37 -9.96 -0.78
N ILE A 268 8.99 -10.97 0.01
CA ILE A 268 9.76 -12.21 0.19
C ILE A 268 9.11 -13.44 -0.46
N GLY A 269 8.06 -13.25 -1.26
CA GLY A 269 7.42 -14.33 -2.02
C GLY A 269 6.44 -15.22 -1.23
N ARG A 270 6.05 -14.82 -0.01
CA ARG A 270 4.98 -15.46 0.77
C ARG A 270 3.60 -15.00 0.28
N TRP A 271 3.33 -15.19 -1.01
CA TRP A 271 2.15 -14.64 -1.70
C TRP A 271 0.83 -15.04 -1.05
N HIS A 272 0.68 -16.32 -0.67
CA HIS A 272 -0.55 -16.80 -0.02
C HIS A 272 -0.80 -16.11 1.33
N ASP A 273 0.24 -15.99 2.16
CA ASP A 273 0.12 -15.31 3.45
C ASP A 273 -0.24 -13.83 3.27
N ALA A 274 0.31 -13.19 2.23
CA ALA A 274 -0.04 -11.83 1.86
C ALA A 274 -1.52 -11.73 1.44
N THR A 275 -2.01 -12.64 0.59
CA THR A 275 -3.42 -12.66 0.17
C THR A 275 -4.36 -12.89 1.35
N THR A 276 -4.07 -13.85 2.22
CA THR A 276 -4.91 -14.13 3.39
C THR A 276 -4.89 -13.00 4.43
N ALA A 277 -3.76 -12.31 4.62
CA ALA A 277 -3.72 -11.11 5.46
C ALA A 277 -4.69 -10.04 4.94
N ASN A 278 -4.70 -9.80 3.62
CA ASN A 278 -5.62 -8.84 3.01
C ASN A 278 -7.09 -9.28 3.08
N GLU A 279 -7.40 -10.56 2.83
CA GLU A 279 -8.76 -11.11 2.99
C GLU A 279 -9.29 -10.87 4.41
N ARG A 280 -8.45 -11.08 5.43
CA ARG A 280 -8.79 -10.82 6.84
C ARG A 280 -8.94 -9.33 7.14
N ALA A 281 -8.08 -8.48 6.58
CA ALA A 281 -8.17 -7.03 6.74
C ALA A 281 -9.49 -6.48 6.18
N VAL A 282 -9.87 -6.92 4.98
CA VAL A 282 -11.14 -6.58 4.33
C VAL A 282 -12.34 -7.07 5.15
N GLU A 283 -12.27 -8.27 5.72
CA GLU A 283 -13.32 -8.77 6.62
C GLU A 283 -13.45 -7.92 7.90
N ALA A 284 -12.32 -7.55 8.51
CA ALA A 284 -12.29 -6.71 9.69
C ALA A 284 -12.87 -5.30 9.42
N ASP A 285 -12.51 -4.68 8.30
CA ASP A 285 -13.07 -3.40 7.87
C ASP A 285 -14.59 -3.49 7.67
N ARG A 286 -15.06 -4.53 6.99
CA ARG A 286 -16.50 -4.76 6.77
C ARG A 286 -17.25 -4.93 8.09
N ALA A 287 -16.67 -5.66 9.05
CA ALA A 287 -17.23 -5.81 10.39
C ALA A 287 -17.26 -4.48 11.15
N HIS A 288 -16.21 -3.67 11.01
CA HIS A 288 -16.12 -2.33 11.60
C HIS A 288 -17.19 -1.39 11.02
N PHE A 289 -17.29 -1.28 9.70
CA PHE A 289 -18.31 -0.46 9.02
C PHE A 289 -19.74 -0.88 9.32
N ALA A 290 -19.97 -2.16 9.63
CA ALA A 290 -21.27 -2.64 10.08
C ALA A 290 -21.60 -2.26 11.54
N ALA A 291 -20.57 -2.00 12.36
CA ALA A 291 -20.71 -1.70 13.78
C ALA A 291 -20.76 -0.20 14.10
N VAL A 292 -20.03 0.62 13.34
CA VAL A 292 -19.95 2.07 13.52
C VAL A 292 -20.05 2.81 12.19
N GLU A 293 -20.60 4.02 12.25
CA GLU A 293 -20.44 4.98 11.15
C GLU A 293 -18.95 5.36 11.09
N SER A 294 -18.30 5.00 10.00
CA SER A 294 -16.86 5.17 9.81
C SER A 294 -16.60 6.29 8.81
N GLU A 295 -15.66 7.17 9.15
CA GLU A 295 -15.21 8.28 8.31
C GLU A 295 -13.68 8.34 8.29
N GLY A 296 -13.13 9.25 7.49
CA GLY A 296 -11.69 9.46 7.40
C GLY A 296 -10.99 8.49 6.47
N LEU A 297 -9.72 8.19 6.75
CA LEU A 297 -8.85 7.45 5.81
C LEU A 297 -9.18 5.97 5.68
N VAL A 298 -9.83 5.37 6.68
CA VAL A 298 -10.15 3.93 6.66
C VAL A 298 -11.08 3.60 5.47
N PRO A 299 -12.30 4.16 5.37
CA PRO A 299 -13.17 3.89 4.22
C PRO A 299 -12.63 4.50 2.91
N LEU A 300 -11.94 5.64 2.98
CA LEU A 300 -11.49 6.40 1.80
C LEU A 300 -10.25 5.81 1.11
N LEU A 301 -9.31 5.26 1.89
CA LEU A 301 -7.98 4.88 1.39
C LEU A 301 -7.57 3.48 1.84
N TYR A 302 -7.63 3.16 3.13
CA TYR A 302 -7.09 1.89 3.63
C TYR A 302 -7.92 0.69 3.19
N HIS A 303 -9.24 0.75 3.28
CA HIS A 303 -10.09 -0.34 2.81
C HIS A 303 -9.94 -0.62 1.30
N PRO A 304 -10.00 0.39 0.41
CA PRO A 304 -9.64 0.20 -1.00
C PRO A 304 -8.21 -0.33 -1.19
N HIS A 305 -7.25 0.08 -0.35
CA HIS A 305 -5.87 -0.37 -0.43
C HIS A 305 -5.69 -1.85 -0.03
N ASN A 306 -6.43 -2.32 0.98
CA ASN A 306 -6.47 -3.74 1.37
C ASN A 306 -6.99 -4.60 0.21
N LEU A 307 -8.08 -4.16 -0.45
CA LEU A 307 -8.62 -4.82 -1.65
C LEU A 307 -7.62 -4.77 -2.82
N HIS A 308 -6.94 -3.64 -3.01
CA HIS A 308 -5.94 -3.44 -4.04
C HIS A 308 -4.76 -4.40 -3.89
N PHE A 309 -4.25 -4.58 -2.67
CA PHE A 309 -3.23 -5.56 -2.34
C PHE A 309 -3.73 -7.00 -2.47
N GLN A 310 -4.97 -7.29 -2.07
CA GLN A 310 -5.58 -8.60 -2.26
C GLN A 310 -5.60 -8.97 -3.75
N ALA A 311 -6.01 -8.05 -4.62
CA ALA A 311 -6.03 -8.26 -6.06
C ALA A 311 -4.63 -8.60 -6.62
N TRP A 312 -3.63 -7.82 -6.21
CA TRP A 312 -2.25 -8.04 -6.64
C TRP A 312 -1.71 -9.39 -6.15
N THR A 313 -1.75 -9.65 -4.85
CA THR A 313 -1.15 -10.84 -4.23
C THR A 313 -1.84 -12.13 -4.70
N ALA A 314 -3.17 -12.15 -4.80
CA ALA A 314 -3.92 -13.26 -5.36
C ALA A 314 -3.56 -13.49 -6.84
N GLY A 315 -3.30 -12.39 -7.58
CA GLY A 315 -2.81 -12.42 -8.95
C GLY A 315 -1.42 -13.06 -9.11
N MET A 316 -0.56 -12.93 -8.10
CA MET A 316 0.79 -13.52 -8.09
C MET A 316 0.77 -15.03 -7.79
N GLU A 317 -0.19 -15.51 -6.99
CA GLU A 317 -0.37 -16.94 -6.67
C GLU A 317 -1.41 -17.66 -7.57
N GLY A 318 -1.94 -17.00 -8.60
CA GLY A 318 -2.81 -17.63 -9.60
C GLY A 318 -4.25 -17.88 -9.14
N ARG A 319 -4.73 -17.17 -8.10
CA ARG A 319 -6.14 -17.21 -7.65
C ARG A 319 -6.96 -16.16 -8.38
N SER A 320 -7.34 -16.48 -9.62
CA SER A 320 -8.06 -15.57 -10.52
C SER A 320 -9.40 -15.09 -9.96
N ASP A 321 -10.20 -15.97 -9.34
CA ASP A 321 -11.53 -15.60 -8.82
C ASP A 321 -11.40 -14.52 -7.73
N VAL A 322 -10.43 -14.70 -6.83
CA VAL A 322 -10.17 -13.76 -5.74
C VAL A 322 -9.57 -12.46 -6.26
N ALA A 323 -8.59 -12.55 -7.17
CA ALA A 323 -7.94 -11.39 -7.74
C ALA A 323 -8.92 -10.49 -8.50
N LEU A 324 -9.76 -11.08 -9.35
CA LEU A 324 -10.76 -10.36 -10.14
C LEU A 324 -11.83 -9.72 -9.25
N GLN A 325 -12.35 -10.45 -8.26
CA GLN A 325 -13.34 -9.92 -7.33
C GLN A 325 -12.78 -8.73 -6.54
N ALA A 326 -11.59 -8.87 -5.97
CA ALA A 326 -10.94 -7.79 -5.21
C ALA A 326 -10.63 -6.58 -6.10
N ALA A 327 -10.23 -6.79 -7.36
CA ALA A 327 -9.98 -5.70 -8.29
C ALA A 327 -11.26 -4.90 -8.61
N VAL A 328 -12.38 -5.59 -8.82
CA VAL A 328 -13.70 -4.95 -9.03
C VAL A 328 -14.12 -4.16 -7.80
N GLU A 329 -14.05 -4.76 -6.61
CA GLU A 329 -14.39 -4.09 -5.35
C GLU A 329 -13.50 -2.87 -5.08
N THR A 330 -12.21 -2.95 -5.42
CA THR A 330 -11.27 -1.82 -5.35
C THR A 330 -11.77 -0.64 -6.21
N ALA A 331 -12.17 -0.91 -7.45
CA ALA A 331 -12.66 0.11 -8.37
C ALA A 331 -14.01 0.69 -7.91
N GLU A 332 -14.91 -0.15 -7.36
CA GLU A 332 -16.20 0.30 -6.82
C GLU A 332 -16.01 1.21 -5.59
N ALA A 333 -15.14 0.83 -4.66
CA ALA A 333 -14.83 1.64 -3.48
C ALA A 333 -14.18 2.98 -3.85
N ALA A 334 -13.24 2.97 -4.79
CA ALA A 334 -12.63 4.19 -5.33
C ALA A 334 -13.66 5.13 -5.99
N PHE A 335 -14.66 4.55 -6.65
CA PHE A 335 -15.71 5.31 -7.34
C PHE A 335 -16.76 5.90 -6.39
N ALA A 336 -17.07 5.21 -5.28
CA ALA A 336 -18.02 5.69 -4.30
C ALA A 336 -17.53 6.96 -3.57
N GLU A 337 -16.22 7.11 -3.40
CA GLU A 337 -15.62 8.07 -2.48
C GLU A 337 -14.99 9.31 -3.13
N LEU A 338 -14.78 9.37 -4.47
CA LEU A 338 -14.09 10.52 -5.10
C LEU A 338 -14.60 11.04 -6.44
N ALA A 339 -14.37 12.36 -6.58
CA ALA A 339 -14.26 13.10 -7.82
C ALA A 339 -13.29 12.41 -8.80
N HIS A 340 -13.76 12.19 -10.04
CA HIS A 340 -13.02 11.62 -11.18
C HIS A 340 -11.62 12.21 -11.46
N ASP A 341 -11.28 13.37 -10.88
CA ASP A 341 -10.09 14.17 -11.20
C ASP A 341 -8.83 13.80 -10.40
N VAL A 342 -8.90 12.86 -9.45
CA VAL A 342 -7.73 12.44 -8.67
C VAL A 342 -7.09 11.19 -9.29
N LEU A 343 -5.88 11.34 -9.84
CA LEU A 343 -5.17 10.29 -10.59
C LEU A 343 -4.81 9.04 -9.78
N LEU A 344 -4.64 9.15 -8.46
CA LEU A 344 -4.45 7.98 -7.60
C LEU A 344 -5.62 6.99 -7.74
N PHE A 345 -6.86 7.48 -7.75
CA PHE A 345 -8.04 6.62 -7.92
C PHE A 345 -8.14 6.06 -9.34
N ASN A 346 -7.55 6.72 -10.34
CA ASN A 346 -7.45 6.12 -11.68
C ASN A 346 -6.56 4.85 -11.71
N ALA A 347 -5.63 4.70 -10.76
CA ALA A 347 -4.94 3.42 -10.55
C ALA A 347 -5.92 2.31 -10.14
N PHE A 348 -6.74 2.57 -9.12
CA PHE A 348 -7.77 1.65 -8.61
C PHE A 348 -8.81 1.31 -9.67
N LEU A 349 -9.26 2.31 -10.43
CA LEU A 349 -10.29 2.16 -11.45
C LEU A 349 -9.83 1.31 -12.65
N THR A 350 -8.52 1.21 -12.89
CA THR A 350 -7.95 0.39 -13.96
C THR A 350 -7.48 -0.98 -13.48
N MET A 351 -7.57 -1.28 -12.19
CA MET A 351 -7.24 -2.60 -11.63
C MET A 351 -8.06 -3.75 -12.24
N PRO A 352 -9.40 -3.63 -12.43
CA PRO A 352 -10.19 -4.73 -12.99
C PRO A 352 -9.68 -5.15 -14.37
N VAL A 353 -9.48 -4.18 -15.27
CA VAL A 353 -9.06 -4.47 -16.64
C VAL A 353 -7.63 -4.98 -16.74
N GLN A 354 -6.70 -4.49 -15.89
CA GLN A 354 -5.36 -5.05 -15.82
C GLN A 354 -5.36 -6.50 -15.29
N THR A 355 -6.20 -6.79 -14.30
CA THR A 355 -6.35 -8.14 -13.74
C THR A 355 -7.00 -9.10 -14.73
N MET A 356 -7.97 -8.62 -15.51
CA MET A 356 -8.54 -9.39 -16.64
C MET A 356 -7.48 -9.72 -17.69
N VAL A 357 -6.57 -8.81 -18.00
CA VAL A 357 -5.45 -9.09 -18.93
C VAL A 357 -4.51 -10.15 -18.36
N ARG A 358 -4.18 -10.09 -17.07
CA ARG A 358 -3.33 -11.10 -16.40
C ARG A 358 -3.89 -12.51 -16.52
N PHE A 359 -5.20 -12.65 -16.38
CA PHE A 359 -5.90 -13.94 -16.40
C PHE A 359 -6.57 -14.25 -17.73
N GLU A 360 -6.25 -13.51 -18.78
CA GLU A 360 -6.73 -13.76 -20.13
C GLU A 360 -8.27 -13.82 -20.25
N ALA A 361 -8.97 -12.99 -19.46
CA ALA A 361 -10.43 -12.83 -19.50
C ALA A 361 -10.87 -12.03 -20.74
N TRP A 362 -10.46 -12.50 -21.92
CA TRP A 362 -10.70 -11.86 -23.21
C TRP A 362 -12.18 -11.65 -23.51
N PRO A 363 -13.10 -12.61 -23.26
CA PRO A 363 -14.52 -12.39 -23.48
C PRO A 363 -15.08 -11.20 -22.68
N GLU A 364 -14.69 -11.08 -21.42
CA GLU A 364 -15.10 -10.01 -20.51
C GLU A 364 -14.56 -8.65 -20.97
N ILE A 365 -13.28 -8.61 -21.40
CA ILE A 365 -12.67 -7.41 -21.96
C ILE A 365 -13.41 -6.96 -23.24
N LEU A 366 -13.66 -7.87 -24.18
CA LEU A 366 -14.33 -7.56 -25.45
C LEU A 366 -15.81 -7.17 -25.28
N ALA A 367 -16.44 -7.61 -24.19
CA ALA A 367 -17.81 -7.22 -23.82
C ALA A 367 -17.86 -5.90 -23.03
N GLY A 368 -16.72 -5.48 -22.46
CA GLY A 368 -16.57 -4.30 -21.63
C GLY A 368 -16.14 -3.05 -22.38
N GLY A 369 -15.74 -2.04 -21.61
CA GLY A 369 -15.23 -0.77 -22.11
C GLY A 369 -15.01 0.22 -20.97
N PRO A 370 -14.36 1.37 -21.26
CA PRO A 370 -14.19 2.43 -20.28
C PRO A 370 -15.55 2.94 -19.80
N ARG A 371 -15.58 3.43 -18.56
CA ARG A 371 -16.80 4.00 -17.99
C ARG A 371 -17.19 5.29 -18.70
N ASP A 372 -18.46 5.66 -18.60
CA ASP A 372 -18.93 6.95 -19.10
C ASP A 372 -18.19 8.10 -18.40
N GLY A 373 -17.57 8.99 -19.17
CA GLY A 373 -16.77 10.09 -18.64
C GLY A 373 -15.42 9.65 -18.06
N ALA A 374 -14.93 8.46 -18.40
CA ALA A 374 -13.61 7.97 -18.00
C ALA A 374 -12.50 8.98 -18.32
N HIS A 375 -11.52 9.06 -17.42
CA HIS A 375 -10.29 9.79 -17.65
C HIS A 375 -9.53 9.19 -18.84
N ALA A 376 -8.72 10.00 -19.53
CA ALA A 376 -7.98 9.55 -20.71
C ALA A 376 -7.00 8.40 -20.39
N PHE A 377 -6.44 8.35 -19.18
CA PHE A 377 -5.62 7.23 -18.71
C PHE A 377 -6.41 5.91 -18.68
N GLU A 378 -7.61 5.88 -18.09
CA GLU A 378 -8.44 4.68 -18.07
C GLU A 378 -8.83 4.25 -19.48
N THR A 379 -9.21 5.21 -20.33
CA THR A 379 -9.54 4.96 -21.73
C THR A 379 -8.38 4.30 -22.47
N ALA A 380 -7.15 4.78 -22.25
CA ALA A 380 -5.94 4.21 -22.83
C ALA A 380 -5.70 2.76 -22.35
N ILE A 381 -5.86 2.46 -21.06
CA ILE A 381 -5.73 1.10 -20.55
C ILE A 381 -6.79 0.16 -21.15
N TRP A 382 -8.00 0.64 -21.42
CA TRP A 382 -9.01 -0.14 -22.15
C TRP A 382 -8.62 -0.41 -23.59
N HIS A 383 -8.07 0.57 -24.32
CA HIS A 383 -7.53 0.33 -25.67
C HIS A 383 -6.43 -0.73 -25.65
N TYR A 384 -5.52 -0.66 -24.68
CA TYR A 384 -4.50 -1.69 -24.47
C TYR A 384 -5.10 -3.10 -24.29
N ALA A 385 -6.03 -3.25 -23.35
CA ALA A 385 -6.61 -4.55 -23.02
C ALA A 385 -7.47 -5.12 -24.16
N THR A 386 -8.30 -4.28 -24.79
CA THR A 386 -9.11 -4.66 -25.95
C THR A 386 -8.22 -5.06 -27.12
N GLY A 387 -7.14 -4.31 -27.37
CA GLY A 387 -6.14 -4.66 -28.37
C GLY A 387 -5.52 -6.03 -28.12
N ARG A 388 -5.11 -6.33 -26.88
CA ARG A 388 -4.59 -7.64 -26.46
C ARG A 388 -5.61 -8.76 -26.74
N ALA A 389 -6.85 -8.58 -26.31
CA ALA A 389 -7.91 -9.56 -26.55
C ALA A 389 -8.18 -9.79 -28.05
N LEU A 390 -8.15 -8.73 -28.86
CA LEU A 390 -8.34 -8.81 -30.31
C LEU A 390 -7.22 -9.55 -31.03
N VAL A 391 -5.97 -9.42 -30.57
CA VAL A 391 -4.84 -10.24 -31.06
C VAL A 391 -5.14 -11.72 -30.83
N GLU A 392 -5.52 -12.08 -29.61
CA GLU A 392 -5.74 -13.48 -29.21
C GLU A 392 -6.93 -14.14 -29.95
N VAL A 393 -7.98 -13.38 -30.28
CA VAL A 393 -9.09 -13.90 -31.09
C VAL A 393 -8.86 -13.80 -32.61
N GLY A 394 -7.69 -13.33 -33.04
CA GLY A 394 -7.27 -13.27 -34.44
C GLY A 394 -7.81 -12.07 -35.24
N GLU A 395 -8.37 -11.06 -34.58
CA GLU A 395 -8.92 -9.84 -35.19
C GLU A 395 -7.85 -8.74 -35.30
N LEU A 396 -6.77 -9.04 -36.02
CA LEU A 396 -5.54 -8.25 -36.02
C LEU A 396 -5.71 -6.80 -36.52
N GLU A 397 -6.55 -6.56 -37.53
CA GLU A 397 -6.81 -5.20 -38.02
C GLU A 397 -7.56 -4.34 -36.99
N ALA A 398 -8.45 -4.96 -36.21
CA ALA A 398 -9.11 -4.29 -35.10
C ALA A 398 -8.10 -4.02 -33.97
N ALA A 399 -7.22 -4.98 -33.65
CA ALA A 399 -6.15 -4.78 -32.67
C ALA A 399 -5.23 -3.59 -33.02
N ARG A 400 -4.86 -3.43 -34.31
CA ARG A 400 -4.11 -2.25 -34.78
C ARG A 400 -4.86 -0.94 -34.57
N THR A 401 -6.18 -0.96 -34.72
CA THR A 401 -7.02 0.22 -34.52
C THR A 401 -6.98 0.63 -33.04
N GLU A 402 -7.06 -0.34 -32.13
CA GLU A 402 -6.89 -0.09 -30.69
C GLU A 402 -5.48 0.43 -30.36
N ALA A 403 -4.43 -0.15 -30.93
CA ALA A 403 -3.05 0.33 -30.76
C ALA A 403 -2.87 1.78 -31.26
N GLN A 404 -3.50 2.14 -32.38
CA GLN A 404 -3.51 3.53 -32.88
C GLN A 404 -4.26 4.48 -31.95
N SER A 405 -5.38 4.04 -31.37
CA SER A 405 -6.14 4.84 -30.40
C SER A 405 -5.34 5.09 -29.12
N LEU A 406 -4.67 4.07 -28.60
CA LEU A 406 -3.75 4.19 -27.47
C LEU A 406 -2.62 5.19 -27.79
N ALA A 407 -1.93 5.00 -28.92
CA ALA A 407 -0.86 5.90 -29.34
C ALA A 407 -1.32 7.34 -29.51
N ALA A 408 -2.55 7.56 -29.98
CA ALA A 408 -3.14 8.89 -30.11
C ALA A 408 -3.37 9.57 -28.75
N ILE A 409 -3.75 8.83 -27.71
CA ILE A 409 -3.88 9.36 -26.35
C ILE A 409 -2.49 9.71 -25.79
N VAL A 410 -1.50 8.83 -25.95
CA VAL A 410 -0.12 9.08 -25.50
C VAL A 410 0.49 10.31 -26.18
N ALA A 411 0.17 10.53 -27.46
CA ALA A 411 0.66 11.68 -28.22
C ALA A 411 -0.16 12.98 -28.02
N ALA A 412 -1.22 12.95 -27.21
CA ALA A 412 -2.08 14.11 -27.01
C ALA A 412 -1.33 15.24 -26.26
N PRO A 413 -1.62 16.53 -26.56
CA PRO A 413 -0.91 17.65 -25.92
C PRO A 413 -1.02 17.70 -24.39
N ASP A 414 -2.11 17.17 -23.86
CA ASP A 414 -2.46 17.08 -22.43
C ASP A 414 -2.04 15.74 -21.79
N ALA A 415 -1.43 14.82 -22.53
CA ALA A 415 -0.97 13.54 -21.98
C ALA A 415 0.05 13.72 -20.84
N ALA A 416 0.81 14.82 -20.85
CA ALA A 416 1.73 15.20 -19.79
C ALA A 416 1.04 15.39 -18.42
N ASP A 417 -0.26 15.70 -18.39
CA ASP A 417 -1.01 15.87 -17.14
C ASP A 417 -1.25 14.53 -16.42
N MET A 418 -1.08 13.40 -17.13
CA MET A 418 -1.14 12.05 -16.55
C MET A 418 0.14 11.66 -15.81
N GLU A 419 1.24 12.40 -15.99
CA GLU A 419 2.50 12.16 -15.31
C GLU A 419 2.56 13.03 -14.05
N GLN A 420 2.38 12.41 -12.88
CA GLN A 420 2.47 13.14 -11.62
C GLN A 420 3.93 13.31 -11.18
N PRO A 421 4.28 14.46 -10.57
CA PRO A 421 5.64 14.71 -10.14
C PRO A 421 6.17 13.61 -9.23
N GLU A 422 7.48 13.41 -9.31
CA GLU A 422 8.26 12.62 -8.34
C GLU A 422 7.89 11.13 -8.31
N GLY A 423 7.22 10.65 -9.36
CA GLY A 423 6.90 9.24 -9.54
C GLY A 423 5.68 8.78 -8.75
N PHE A 424 4.90 9.70 -8.16
CA PHE A 424 3.69 9.33 -7.41
C PHE A 424 2.66 8.58 -8.25
N PHE A 425 2.50 9.01 -9.50
CA PHE A 425 1.71 8.31 -10.50
C PHE A 425 2.36 8.48 -11.88
N PRO A 426 3.19 7.51 -12.32
CA PRO A 426 3.93 7.60 -13.58
C PRO A 426 3.05 7.19 -14.77
N GLY A 427 1.97 7.95 -15.00
CA GLY A 427 0.92 7.59 -15.96
C GLY A 427 1.43 7.41 -17.38
N LEU A 428 2.33 8.26 -17.87
CA LEU A 428 2.87 8.12 -19.23
C LEU A 428 3.76 6.90 -19.35
N THR A 429 4.64 6.66 -18.37
CA THR A 429 5.50 5.47 -18.34
C THR A 429 4.67 4.18 -18.36
N LYS A 430 3.54 4.16 -17.63
CA LYS A 430 2.60 3.01 -17.66
C LYS A 430 1.96 2.81 -19.03
N LEU A 431 1.58 3.90 -19.72
CA LEU A 431 1.02 3.79 -21.07
C LEU A 431 2.07 3.40 -22.11
N GLU A 432 3.33 3.79 -21.94
CA GLU A 432 4.44 3.32 -22.76
C GLU A 432 4.65 1.80 -22.61
N ILE A 433 4.57 1.27 -21.39
CA ILE A 433 4.61 -0.19 -21.15
C ILE A 433 3.43 -0.86 -21.88
N ALA A 434 2.21 -0.36 -21.69
CA ALA A 434 1.02 -0.89 -22.33
C ALA A 434 1.11 -0.90 -23.86
N GLN A 435 1.59 0.20 -24.46
CA GLN A 435 1.79 0.32 -25.91
C GLN A 435 2.80 -0.70 -26.42
N ASN A 436 3.99 -0.78 -25.80
CA ASN A 436 5.04 -1.71 -26.23
C ASN A 436 4.60 -3.17 -26.08
N VAL A 437 3.89 -3.51 -25.01
CA VAL A 437 3.34 -4.86 -24.84
C VAL A 437 2.31 -5.18 -25.94
N LEU A 438 1.36 -4.27 -26.23
CA LEU A 438 0.38 -4.49 -27.30
C LEU A 438 1.06 -4.62 -28.67
N ASP A 439 2.02 -3.74 -28.99
CA ASP A 439 2.78 -3.79 -30.24
C ASP A 439 3.53 -5.11 -30.40
N ALA A 440 4.09 -5.64 -29.30
CA ALA A 440 4.76 -6.94 -29.33
C ALA A 440 3.82 -8.09 -29.67
N HIS A 441 2.63 -8.12 -29.09
CA HIS A 441 1.63 -9.15 -29.37
C HIS A 441 1.09 -9.05 -30.81
N ILE A 442 0.89 -7.83 -31.33
CA ILE A 442 0.56 -7.61 -32.75
C ILE A 442 1.69 -8.15 -33.64
N ALA A 443 2.94 -7.77 -33.40
CA ALA A 443 4.09 -8.21 -34.19
C ALA A 443 4.28 -9.74 -34.15
N ARG A 444 4.09 -10.37 -32.98
CA ARG A 444 4.09 -11.82 -32.81
C ARG A 444 3.03 -12.48 -33.70
N ALA A 445 1.79 -11.97 -33.69
CA ALA A 445 0.71 -12.49 -34.54
C ALA A 445 0.98 -12.32 -36.05
N GLU A 446 1.81 -11.36 -36.44
CA GLU A 446 2.29 -11.17 -37.81
C GLU A 446 3.46 -12.06 -38.21
N GLY A 447 4.06 -12.75 -37.23
CA GLY A 447 5.27 -13.54 -37.42
C GLY A 447 6.55 -12.69 -37.46
N ASP A 448 6.50 -11.41 -37.08
CA ASP A 448 7.69 -10.56 -36.92
C ASP A 448 8.25 -10.70 -35.50
N VAL A 449 8.95 -11.82 -35.28
CA VAL A 449 9.52 -12.18 -33.97
C VAL A 449 10.55 -11.15 -33.49
N ASP A 450 11.37 -10.60 -34.39
CA ASP A 450 12.39 -9.61 -34.02
C ASP A 450 11.75 -8.31 -33.53
N ALA A 451 10.69 -7.84 -34.19
CA ALA A 451 9.94 -6.67 -33.73
C ALA A 451 9.21 -6.94 -32.40
N ALA A 452 8.65 -8.14 -32.23
CA ALA A 452 7.96 -8.52 -31.00
C ALA A 452 8.90 -8.50 -29.78
N LEU A 453 10.07 -9.12 -29.91
CA LEU A 453 11.08 -9.15 -28.85
C LEU A 453 11.61 -7.74 -28.54
N ALA A 454 11.91 -6.93 -29.55
CA ALA A 454 12.39 -5.57 -29.34
C ALA A 454 11.36 -4.68 -28.63
N ALA A 455 10.07 -4.84 -28.93
CA ALA A 455 9.00 -4.13 -28.24
C ALA A 455 8.89 -4.54 -26.77
N LEU A 456 8.97 -5.83 -26.44
CA LEU A 456 8.98 -6.28 -25.05
C LEU A 456 10.24 -5.89 -24.28
N GLU A 457 11.41 -5.88 -24.91
CA GLU A 457 12.63 -5.34 -24.30
C GLU A 457 12.46 -3.86 -23.93
N ASN A 458 11.81 -3.06 -24.78
CA ASN A 458 11.46 -1.67 -24.43
C ASN A 458 10.43 -1.59 -23.30
N ALA A 459 9.42 -2.47 -23.28
CA ALA A 459 8.45 -2.53 -22.19
C ALA A 459 9.13 -2.84 -20.84
N VAL A 460 10.07 -3.79 -20.81
CA VAL A 460 10.88 -4.10 -19.62
C VAL A 460 11.73 -2.91 -19.23
N ALA A 461 12.40 -2.24 -20.18
CA ALA A 461 13.20 -1.07 -19.89
C ALA A 461 12.38 0.07 -19.26
N SER A 462 11.16 0.34 -19.75
CA SER A 462 10.25 1.31 -19.13
C SER A 462 9.75 0.85 -17.76
N HIS A 463 9.41 -0.45 -17.60
CA HIS A 463 8.99 -1.04 -16.34
C HIS A 463 10.05 -0.87 -15.24
N ASP A 464 11.33 -1.06 -15.57
CA ASP A 464 12.45 -0.90 -14.63
C ASP A 464 12.69 0.53 -14.16
N THR A 465 12.09 1.53 -14.84
CA THR A 465 12.16 2.93 -14.40
C THR A 465 11.08 3.30 -13.40
N LEU A 466 10.07 2.45 -13.21
CA LEU A 466 8.99 2.72 -12.26
C LEU A 466 9.58 2.78 -10.84
N PRO A 467 9.20 3.80 -10.05
CA PRO A 467 9.63 3.85 -8.66
C PRO A 467 8.98 2.73 -7.86
N TYR A 468 9.60 2.42 -6.71
CA TYR A 468 9.01 1.52 -5.74
C TYR A 468 7.64 2.03 -5.29
N PHE A 469 6.65 1.15 -5.35
CA PHE A 469 5.30 1.37 -4.87
C PHE A 469 4.67 0.01 -4.58
N GLU A 470 3.72 -0.05 -3.65
CA GLU A 470 3.02 -1.29 -3.33
C GLU A 470 1.51 -1.09 -3.30
N PRO A 471 0.76 -1.91 -4.04
CA PRO A 471 1.17 -2.76 -5.15
C PRO A 471 1.99 -2.02 -6.23
N PRO A 472 2.87 -2.70 -6.99
CA PRO A 472 3.65 -2.07 -8.04
C PRO A 472 2.77 -1.31 -9.02
N HIS A 473 3.25 -0.15 -9.49
CA HIS A 473 2.50 0.69 -10.45
C HIS A 473 2.00 -0.09 -11.68
N TRP A 474 2.73 -1.12 -12.07
CA TRP A 474 2.37 -2.08 -13.11
C TRP A 474 2.77 -3.49 -12.67
N PHE A 475 1.82 -4.23 -12.09
CA PHE A 475 2.09 -5.54 -11.46
C PHE A 475 2.11 -6.71 -12.44
N VAL A 476 1.66 -6.53 -13.70
CA VAL A 476 1.79 -7.54 -14.76
C VAL A 476 3.14 -7.36 -15.44
N SER A 477 4.19 -7.94 -14.86
CA SER A 477 5.57 -7.82 -15.36
C SER A 477 5.70 -8.17 -16.86
N PRO A 478 6.19 -7.26 -17.72
CA PRO A 478 6.44 -7.55 -19.14
C PRO A 478 7.49 -8.64 -19.37
N ARG A 479 8.32 -8.94 -18.35
CA ARG A 479 9.30 -10.04 -18.39
C ARG A 479 8.63 -11.39 -18.60
N ILE A 480 7.40 -11.57 -18.11
CA ILE A 480 6.66 -12.83 -18.30
C ILE A 480 6.40 -13.04 -19.80
N ASP A 481 5.84 -12.04 -20.49
CA ASP A 481 5.60 -12.11 -21.94
C ASP A 481 6.94 -12.27 -22.69
N LEU A 482 7.99 -11.55 -22.30
CA LEU A 482 9.31 -11.61 -22.95
C LEU A 482 9.94 -12.99 -22.85
N GLY A 483 9.92 -13.60 -21.65
CA GLY A 483 10.46 -14.94 -21.43
C GLY A 483 9.74 -16.00 -22.27
N TRP A 484 8.40 -15.94 -22.34
CA TRP A 484 7.62 -16.84 -23.19
C TRP A 484 7.91 -16.64 -24.68
N MET A 485 8.01 -15.41 -25.16
CA MET A 485 8.35 -15.14 -26.57
C MET A 485 9.77 -15.60 -26.91
N PHE A 486 10.73 -15.51 -25.99
CA PHE A 486 12.04 -16.12 -26.17
C PHE A 486 11.96 -17.64 -26.30
N LEU A 487 11.13 -18.33 -25.49
CA LEU A 487 10.94 -19.77 -25.62
C LEU A 487 10.32 -20.17 -26.96
N GLU A 488 9.31 -19.44 -27.42
CA GLU A 488 8.70 -19.66 -28.74
C GLU A 488 9.69 -19.48 -29.88
N ALA A 489 10.62 -18.52 -29.74
CA ALA A 489 11.71 -18.29 -30.68
C ALA A 489 12.87 -19.30 -30.57
N GLY A 490 12.79 -20.29 -29.66
CA GLY A 490 13.86 -21.26 -29.41
C GLY A 490 15.08 -20.68 -28.69
N ARG A 491 14.95 -19.51 -28.07
CA ARG A 491 15.99 -18.77 -27.33
C ARG A 491 15.90 -19.07 -25.83
N ALA A 492 15.96 -20.35 -25.46
CA ALA A 492 15.72 -20.80 -24.09
C ALA A 492 16.68 -20.20 -23.04
N SER A 493 17.95 -19.97 -23.39
CA SER A 493 18.91 -19.33 -22.47
C SER A 493 18.58 -17.85 -22.20
N ASP A 494 17.99 -17.14 -23.17
CA ASP A 494 17.55 -15.76 -22.97
C ASP A 494 16.27 -15.71 -22.12
N ALA A 495 15.35 -16.68 -22.35
CA ALA A 495 14.17 -16.84 -21.51
C ALA A 495 14.52 -17.11 -20.05
N GLU A 496 15.47 -18.02 -19.80
CA GLU A 496 15.97 -18.31 -18.45
C GLU A 496 16.44 -17.03 -17.75
N ALA A 497 17.27 -16.22 -18.42
CA ALA A 497 17.79 -14.99 -17.86
C ALA A 497 16.66 -14.03 -17.44
N VAL A 498 15.67 -13.82 -18.33
CA VAL A 498 14.54 -12.92 -18.06
C VAL A 498 13.66 -13.42 -16.90
N PHE A 499 13.39 -14.72 -16.81
CA PHE A 499 12.61 -15.25 -15.69
C PHE A 499 13.37 -15.17 -14.36
N ARG A 500 14.69 -15.32 -14.37
CA ARG A 500 15.52 -15.10 -13.18
C ARG A 500 15.50 -13.64 -12.74
N ASP A 501 15.65 -12.70 -13.68
CA ASP A 501 15.57 -11.27 -13.39
C ASP A 501 14.20 -10.90 -12.78
N ASP A 502 13.11 -11.51 -13.24
CA ASP A 502 11.79 -11.32 -12.64
C ASP A 502 11.73 -11.83 -11.20
N LEU A 503 12.31 -13.00 -10.93
CA LEU A 503 12.35 -13.61 -9.59
C LEU A 503 13.26 -12.89 -8.60
N GLU A 504 14.21 -12.06 -9.07
CA GLU A 504 14.98 -11.16 -8.21
C GLU A 504 14.11 -10.01 -7.67
N VAL A 505 13.10 -9.58 -8.43
CA VAL A 505 12.16 -8.51 -8.04
C VAL A 505 10.95 -9.09 -7.30
N TYR A 506 10.38 -10.17 -7.82
CA TYR A 506 9.19 -10.84 -7.32
C TYR A 506 9.55 -12.28 -6.93
N ALA A 507 10.11 -12.43 -5.73
CA ALA A 507 10.48 -13.73 -5.18
C ALA A 507 9.29 -14.70 -5.23
N GLU A 508 9.56 -15.96 -5.58
CA GLU A 508 8.54 -17.02 -5.72
C GLU A 508 7.33 -16.66 -6.60
N ASN A 509 7.46 -15.74 -7.57
CA ASN A 509 6.41 -15.48 -8.54
C ASN A 509 6.11 -16.72 -9.39
N GLY A 510 4.95 -17.35 -9.17
CA GLY A 510 4.57 -18.61 -9.81
C GLY A 510 4.60 -18.57 -11.34
N TRP A 511 4.27 -17.41 -11.92
CA TRP A 511 4.30 -17.21 -13.37
C TRP A 511 5.73 -17.29 -13.95
N ALA A 512 6.71 -16.70 -13.25
CA ALA A 512 8.12 -16.75 -13.65
C ALA A 512 8.77 -18.10 -13.32
N LEU A 513 8.42 -18.72 -12.19
CA LEU A 513 8.92 -20.04 -11.82
C LEU A 513 8.58 -21.11 -12.88
N TYR A 514 7.35 -21.11 -13.38
CA TYR A 514 6.96 -22.06 -14.42
C TYR A 514 7.71 -21.81 -15.73
N GLY A 515 7.80 -20.55 -16.17
CA GLY A 515 8.58 -20.18 -17.35
C GLY A 515 10.07 -20.54 -17.22
N LEU A 516 10.65 -20.35 -16.03
CA LEU A 516 12.03 -20.74 -15.73
C LEU A 516 12.21 -22.26 -15.84
N ALA A 517 11.32 -23.06 -15.26
CA ALA A 517 11.37 -24.51 -15.37
C ALA A 517 11.31 -24.98 -16.85
N GLU A 518 10.38 -24.42 -17.64
CA GLU A 518 10.28 -24.72 -19.08
C GLU A 518 11.54 -24.30 -19.85
N SER A 519 12.13 -23.16 -19.51
CA SER A 519 13.37 -22.70 -20.15
C SER A 519 14.57 -23.61 -19.84
N LEU A 520 14.65 -24.15 -18.63
CA LEU A 520 15.70 -25.10 -18.21
C LEU A 520 15.51 -26.46 -18.89
N LEU A 521 14.27 -26.95 -19.00
CA LEU A 521 13.96 -28.17 -19.75
C LEU A 521 14.33 -28.05 -21.23
N ALA A 522 14.02 -26.92 -21.86
CA ALA A 522 14.37 -26.66 -23.26
C ALA A 522 15.90 -26.65 -23.50
N GLN A 523 16.69 -26.40 -22.45
CA GLN A 523 18.15 -26.46 -22.47
C GLN A 523 18.73 -27.83 -22.08
N GLY A 524 17.89 -28.78 -21.64
CA GLY A 524 18.30 -30.09 -21.14
C GLY A 524 18.89 -30.06 -19.72
N ALA A 525 18.55 -29.04 -18.92
CA ALA A 525 18.97 -28.88 -17.53
C ALA A 525 17.95 -29.54 -16.56
N ASP A 526 17.61 -30.81 -16.80
CA ASP A 526 16.50 -31.52 -16.15
C ASP A 526 16.52 -31.49 -14.61
N ALA A 527 17.69 -31.59 -14.00
CA ALA A 527 17.83 -31.59 -12.55
C ALA A 527 17.46 -30.23 -11.93
N GLU A 528 17.93 -29.14 -12.55
CA GLU A 528 17.63 -27.78 -12.09
C GLU A 528 16.18 -27.42 -12.39
N ALA A 529 15.66 -27.81 -13.55
CA ALA A 529 14.25 -27.66 -13.87
C ALA A 529 13.34 -28.33 -12.83
N ALA A 530 13.69 -29.53 -12.36
CA ALA A 530 12.92 -30.22 -11.33
C ALA A 530 12.94 -29.48 -9.97
N GLU A 531 14.04 -28.83 -9.61
CA GLU A 531 14.11 -28.00 -8.40
C GLU A 531 13.22 -26.76 -8.51
N VAL A 532 13.24 -26.08 -9.66
CA VAL A 532 12.37 -24.92 -9.93
C VAL A 532 10.90 -25.33 -10.01
N GLN A 533 10.60 -26.48 -10.62
CA GLN A 533 9.25 -27.02 -10.68
C GLN A 533 8.67 -27.29 -9.29
N ALA A 534 9.47 -27.80 -8.35
CA ALA A 534 9.02 -27.99 -6.97
C ALA A 534 8.68 -26.66 -6.26
N ARG A 535 9.45 -25.60 -6.53
CA ARG A 535 9.13 -24.24 -6.06
C ARG A 535 7.83 -23.73 -6.66
N PHE A 536 7.65 -23.91 -7.97
CA PHE A 536 6.41 -23.56 -8.66
C PHE A 536 5.20 -24.27 -8.04
N GLU A 537 5.29 -25.58 -7.79
CA GLU A 537 4.19 -26.35 -7.19
C GLU A 537 3.78 -25.81 -5.82
N GLU A 538 4.72 -25.32 -5.00
CA GLU A 538 4.40 -24.66 -3.74
C GLU A 538 3.77 -23.28 -3.97
N ALA A 539 4.38 -22.44 -4.81
CA ALA A 539 3.87 -21.10 -5.10
C ALA A 539 2.49 -21.09 -5.78
N TRP A 540 2.14 -22.18 -6.47
CA TRP A 540 0.93 -22.33 -7.27
C TRP A 540 -0.14 -23.23 -6.65
N ARG A 541 0.09 -23.76 -5.45
CA ARG A 541 -0.79 -24.76 -4.82
C ARG A 541 -2.22 -24.29 -4.55
N HIS A 542 -2.44 -22.98 -4.50
CA HIS A 542 -3.73 -22.34 -4.25
C HIS A 542 -4.39 -21.81 -5.52
N ALA A 543 -3.72 -21.87 -6.67
CA ALA A 543 -4.22 -21.34 -7.93
C ALA A 543 -5.50 -22.05 -8.39
N ASP A 544 -6.38 -21.30 -9.04
CA ASP A 544 -7.61 -21.80 -9.68
C ASP A 544 -7.50 -21.83 -11.22
N VAL A 545 -6.39 -21.35 -11.78
CA VAL A 545 -6.11 -21.39 -13.21
C VAL A 545 -5.31 -22.62 -13.62
N ALA A 546 -5.67 -23.18 -14.78
CA ALA A 546 -5.06 -24.39 -15.34
C ALA A 546 -4.05 -24.12 -16.47
N ALA A 547 -3.86 -22.86 -16.85
CA ALA A 547 -2.96 -22.46 -17.93
C ALA A 547 -2.15 -21.21 -17.57
N MET A 548 -0.94 -21.15 -18.11
CA MET A 548 -0.08 -19.98 -18.16
C MET A 548 -0.42 -19.12 -19.38
N PRO A 549 0.12 -17.89 -19.51
CA PRO A 549 -0.22 -16.97 -20.58
C PRO A 549 0.00 -17.60 -21.97
N GLY A 550 -0.85 -17.25 -22.93
CA GLY A 550 -0.88 -17.87 -24.26
C GLY A 550 -1.48 -19.28 -24.29
N GLY A 551 -2.26 -19.65 -23.26
CA GLY A 551 -2.94 -20.94 -23.18
C GLY A 551 -2.02 -22.14 -22.92
N VAL A 552 -0.85 -21.93 -22.31
CA VAL A 552 0.08 -23.02 -21.98
C VAL A 552 -0.47 -23.82 -20.81
N GLU A 553 -1.07 -24.99 -21.09
CA GLU A 553 -1.62 -25.87 -20.06
C GLU A 553 -0.56 -26.29 -19.03
N ILE A 554 -0.87 -26.08 -17.75
CA ILE A 554 -0.03 -26.45 -16.62
C ILE A 554 -0.10 -27.97 -16.42
N GLY A 555 1.05 -28.64 -16.45
CA GLY A 555 1.12 -30.10 -16.25
C GLY A 555 0.69 -30.94 -17.46
N ALA A 556 0.44 -30.32 -18.62
CA ALA A 556 0.39 -31.07 -19.86
C ALA A 556 1.78 -31.63 -20.16
N ALA A 557 1.91 -32.96 -20.21
CA ALA A 557 3.12 -33.59 -20.70
C ALA A 557 3.36 -33.12 -22.14
N ARG A 558 4.31 -32.19 -22.34
CA ARG A 558 4.75 -31.83 -23.68
C ARG A 558 5.43 -33.06 -24.30
N PRO A 559 5.04 -33.46 -25.53
CA PRO A 559 5.45 -34.72 -26.14
C PRO A 559 6.95 -34.85 -26.41
#